data_AF-A0A7M3X691-F1
#
_entry.id   AF-A0A7M3X691-F1
#
_cell.length_a   1.000
_cell.length_b   1.000
_cell.length_c   1.000
_cell.angle_alpha   90.00
_cell.angle_beta   90.00
_cell.angle_gamma   90.00
#
_symmetry.space_group_name_H-M   'P 1'
#
loop_
_entity.id
_entity.type
_entity.pdbx_description
1 polymer ?
#
loop_
_entity_poly.entity_id
_entity_poly.type
_entity_poly.pdbx_seq_one_letter_code
_entity_poly.pdbx_strand_id
1 'polypeptide(L)'
;VDVLVQTSNALPSVRLIVLDDWCAQSGHIPSDRVQDAQHLAERLSDDIGLVLISKAGTNAGGEGSSLNVRGHDKMKSAGFEIWSLERPTDGPRRSITINGDVKTCRIEDEGFVDV
;
A
#
# COMPACT_ATOMS: atom_id res chain seq x y z
N VAL A 1 6.05 -10.19 13.35
CA VAL A 1 7.11 -10.11 12.32
C VAL A 1 7.83 -11.44 12.14
N ASP A 2 8.36 -12.06 13.20
CA ASP A 2 9.20 -13.28 13.08
C ASP A 2 8.55 -14.46 12.35
N VAL A 3 7.27 -14.74 12.62
CA VAL A 3 6.54 -15.82 11.94
C VAL A 3 6.44 -15.58 10.43
N LEU A 4 6.29 -14.33 9.99
CA LEU A 4 6.21 -14.00 8.56
C LEU A 4 7.56 -14.23 7.88
N VAL A 5 8.66 -13.83 8.51
CA VAL A 5 10.02 -14.05 8.03
C VAL A 5 10.37 -15.54 7.99
N GLN A 6 9.99 -16.30 9.03
CA GLN A 6 10.18 -17.75 9.03
C GLN A 6 9.37 -18.42 7.92
N THR A 7 8.14 -17.98 7.70
CA THR A 7 7.27 -18.54 6.66
C THR A 7 7.79 -18.21 5.26
N SER A 8 8.24 -16.97 5.00
CA SER A 8 8.81 -16.59 3.71
C SER A 8 10.07 -17.39 3.37
N ASN A 9 10.90 -17.70 4.37
CA ASN A 9 12.11 -18.51 4.19
C ASN A 9 11.82 -20.01 4.09
N ALA A 10 10.75 -20.49 4.72
CA ALA A 10 10.36 -21.90 4.72
C ALA A 10 9.63 -22.33 3.43
N LEU A 11 8.99 -21.38 2.73
CA LEU A 11 8.28 -21.64 1.49
C LEU A 11 9.20 -21.34 0.30
N PRO A 12 9.73 -22.37 -0.39
CA PRO A 12 10.57 -22.14 -1.55
C PRO A 12 9.76 -21.42 -2.64
N SER A 13 10.33 -20.35 -3.20
CA SER A 13 9.80 -19.57 -4.33
C SER A 13 8.74 -18.50 -4.01
N VAL A 14 8.55 -18.09 -2.76
CA VAL A 14 7.75 -16.89 -2.47
C VAL A 14 8.45 -15.68 -3.08
N ARG A 15 7.72 -14.87 -3.87
CA ARG A 15 8.22 -13.62 -4.47
C ARG A 15 7.39 -12.39 -4.13
N LEU A 16 6.26 -12.58 -3.45
CA LEU A 16 5.33 -11.51 -3.12
C LEU A 16 4.64 -11.83 -1.80
N ILE A 17 4.64 -10.85 -0.90
CA ILE A 17 3.87 -10.84 0.34
C ILE A 17 2.93 -9.64 0.26
N VAL A 18 1.63 -9.88 0.43
CA VAL A 18 0.62 -8.83 0.51
C VAL A 18 0.04 -8.82 1.91
N LEU A 19 0.15 -7.69 2.60
CA LEU A 19 -0.53 -7.44 3.87
C LEU A 19 -1.68 -6.48 3.62
N ASP A 20 -2.88 -7.04 3.44
CA ASP A 20 -4.10 -6.26 3.35
C ASP A 20 -4.57 -5.80 4.73
N ASP A 21 -5.05 -4.56 4.80
CA ASP A 21 -5.46 -3.86 6.02
C ASP A 21 -4.43 -4.01 7.16
N TRP A 22 -3.14 -3.82 6.84
CA TRP A 22 -2.01 -4.05 7.75
C TRP A 22 -1.99 -3.14 9.00
N CYS A 23 -2.78 -2.06 8.97
CA CYS A 23 -2.92 -1.09 10.04
C CYS A 23 -4.39 -0.87 10.40
N ALA A 24 -4.66 -0.05 11.42
CA ALA A 24 -6.04 0.26 11.80
C ALA A 24 -6.83 0.87 10.63
N GLN A 25 -8.11 0.54 10.52
CA GLN A 25 -8.98 0.97 9.41
C GLN A 25 -9.19 2.49 9.32
N SER A 26 -8.95 3.21 10.41
CA SER A 26 -9.11 4.66 10.50
C SER A 26 -8.10 5.26 11.46
N GLY A 27 -8.00 6.60 11.46
CA GLY A 27 -7.10 7.33 12.33
C GLY A 27 -5.63 7.22 11.91
N HIS A 28 -4.76 7.78 12.76
CA HIS A 28 -3.32 7.81 12.51
C HIS A 28 -2.71 6.42 12.58
N ILE A 29 -1.73 6.13 11.72
CA ILE A 29 -0.96 4.89 11.81
C ILE A 29 0.08 5.06 12.93
N PRO A 30 0.03 4.23 13.98
CA PRO A 30 1.01 4.26 15.06
C PRO A 30 2.45 4.04 14.56
N SER A 31 3.43 4.69 15.17
CA SER A 31 4.84 4.62 14.71
C SER A 31 5.43 3.21 14.83
N ASP A 32 5.09 2.51 15.91
CA ASP A 32 5.47 1.10 16.15
C ASP A 32 4.98 0.18 15.02
N ARG A 33 3.78 0.41 14.49
CA ARG A 33 3.29 -0.34 13.33
C ARG A 33 4.13 -0.09 12.07
N VAL A 34 4.50 1.15 11.80
CA VAL A 34 5.39 1.47 10.67
C VAL A 34 6.77 0.81 10.87
N GLN A 35 7.28 0.81 12.09
CA GLN A 35 8.54 0.13 12.43
C GLN A 35 8.45 -1.39 12.25
N ASP A 36 7.34 -2.02 12.65
CA ASP A 36 7.12 -3.45 12.42
C ASP A 36 7.13 -3.79 10.92
N ALA A 37 6.50 -2.96 10.10
CA ALA A 37 6.49 -3.12 8.64
C ALA A 37 7.88 -2.93 8.04
N GLN A 38 8.62 -1.91 8.50
CA GLN A 38 10.01 -1.67 8.11
C GLN A 38 10.91 -2.85 8.47
N HIS A 39 10.87 -3.31 9.72
CA HIS A 39 11.64 -4.47 10.17
C HIS A 39 11.29 -5.75 9.41
N LEU A 40 10.03 -5.91 8.98
CA LEU A 40 9.66 -7.01 8.08
C LEU A 40 10.38 -6.86 6.74
N ALA A 41 10.26 -5.70 6.10
CA ALA A 41 10.88 -5.43 4.79
C ALA A 41 12.40 -5.66 4.82
N GLU A 42 13.10 -5.16 5.84
CA GLU A 42 14.56 -5.30 6.01
C GLU A 42 15.04 -6.75 6.21
N ARG A 43 14.13 -7.66 6.59
CA ARG A 43 14.43 -9.07 6.86
C ARG A 43 13.96 -10.01 5.76
N LEU A 44 13.17 -9.51 4.81
CA LEU A 44 12.82 -10.26 3.62
C LEU A 44 14.01 -10.28 2.65
N SER A 45 14.08 -11.34 1.86
CA SER A 45 15.05 -11.40 0.76
C SER A 45 14.67 -10.38 -0.33
N ASP A 46 15.65 -9.82 -1.03
CA ASP A 46 15.46 -8.76 -2.04
C ASP A 46 14.59 -9.22 -3.24
N ASP A 47 14.43 -10.53 -3.44
CA ASP A 47 13.56 -11.12 -4.47
C ASP A 47 12.08 -11.22 -4.05
N ILE A 48 11.74 -10.86 -2.81
CA ILE A 48 10.38 -10.84 -2.28
C ILE A 48 9.85 -9.41 -2.24
N GLY A 49 8.87 -9.11 -3.09
CA GLY A 49 8.11 -7.87 -3.00
C GLY A 49 7.21 -7.85 -1.76
N LEU A 50 7.17 -6.74 -1.03
CA LEU A 50 6.22 -6.51 0.06
C LEU A 50 5.22 -5.42 -0.34
N VAL A 51 3.93 -5.76 -0.37
CA VAL A 51 2.83 -4.83 -0.66
C VAL A 51 1.98 -4.66 0.59
N LEU A 52 1.82 -3.40 1.02
CA LEU A 52 1.04 -3.02 2.19
C LEU A 52 -0.19 -2.25 1.73
N ILE A 53 -1.40 -2.79 1.96
CA ILE A 53 -2.65 -2.16 1.53
C ILE A 53 -3.35 -1.57 2.76
N SER A 54 -3.78 -0.31 2.65
CA SER A 54 -4.55 0.34 3.71
C SER A 54 -5.54 1.33 3.12
N LYS A 55 -6.63 1.60 3.85
CA LYS A 55 -7.54 2.70 3.50
C LYS A 55 -6.80 4.04 3.63
N ALA A 56 -6.96 4.92 2.66
CA ALA A 56 -6.56 6.31 2.80
C ALA A 56 -7.59 7.09 3.62
N GLY A 57 -7.18 8.23 4.19
CA GLY A 57 -8.10 9.20 4.78
C GLY A 57 -8.73 10.09 3.71
N THR A 58 -9.81 10.77 4.05
CA THR A 58 -10.42 11.80 3.20
C THR A 58 -9.84 13.18 3.54
N ASN A 59 -9.43 13.94 2.53
CA ASN A 59 -9.05 15.33 2.71
C ASN A 59 -10.30 16.23 2.58
N ALA A 60 -10.73 16.83 3.68
CA ALA A 60 -11.89 17.73 3.72
C ALA A 60 -11.54 19.20 3.41
N GLY A 61 -10.27 19.50 3.13
CA GLY A 61 -9.73 20.87 3.05
C GLY A 61 -9.92 21.62 1.73
N GLY A 62 -10.60 21.03 0.74
CA GLY A 62 -11.00 21.73 -0.50
C GLY A 62 -9.90 22.01 -1.54
N GLU A 63 -8.62 22.05 -1.16
CA GLU A 63 -7.48 22.22 -2.08
C GLU A 63 -6.56 20.98 -2.06
N GLY A 64 -6.27 20.42 -3.24
CA GLY A 64 -5.37 19.27 -3.43
C GLY A 64 -6.06 17.92 -3.71
N SER A 65 -5.37 16.80 -3.50
CA SER A 65 -5.92 15.46 -3.69
C SER A 65 -7.06 15.18 -2.72
N SER A 66 -8.08 14.44 -3.20
CA SER A 66 -9.22 14.03 -2.38
C SER A 66 -8.83 13.09 -1.22
N LEU A 67 -7.67 12.45 -1.35
CA LEU A 67 -7.09 11.53 -0.39
C LEU A 67 -6.03 12.17 0.49
N ASN A 68 -6.01 11.72 1.75
CA ASN A 68 -4.91 11.90 2.69
C ASN A 68 -4.22 10.55 2.93
N VAL A 69 -2.96 10.40 2.49
CA VAL A 69 -2.17 9.19 2.74
C VAL A 69 -1.75 9.15 4.20
N ARG A 70 -2.29 8.18 4.94
CA ARG A 70 -2.03 8.05 6.38
C ARG A 70 -0.58 7.63 6.60
N GLY A 71 0.13 8.38 7.43
CA GLY A 71 1.54 8.10 7.74
C GLY A 71 2.51 8.35 6.59
N HIS A 72 2.14 9.16 5.59
CA HIS A 72 2.96 9.45 4.40
C HIS A 72 4.46 9.64 4.69
N ASP A 73 4.80 10.59 5.56
CA ASP A 73 6.21 10.93 5.82
C ASP A 73 6.96 9.78 6.50
N LYS A 74 6.30 9.08 7.44
CA LYS A 74 6.92 7.95 8.13
C LYS A 74 7.15 6.76 7.19
N MET A 75 6.20 6.48 6.30
CA MET A 75 6.33 5.40 5.31
C MET A 75 7.46 5.72 4.32
N LYS A 76 7.57 6.97 3.85
CA LYS A 76 8.70 7.40 3.01
C LYS A 76 10.03 7.32 3.75
N SER A 77 10.09 7.77 5.01
CA SER A 77 11.31 7.65 5.82
C SER A 77 11.72 6.21 6.08
N ALA A 78 10.75 5.28 6.14
CA ALA A 78 11.00 3.84 6.26
C ALA A 78 11.35 3.16 4.93
N GLY A 79 11.49 3.92 3.83
CA GLY A 79 11.92 3.40 2.52
C GLY A 79 10.80 2.84 1.64
N PHE A 80 9.52 3.00 2.02
CA PHE A 80 8.40 2.54 1.21
C PHE A 80 8.03 3.54 0.11
N GLU A 81 7.73 3.00 -1.07
CA GLU A 81 7.05 3.74 -2.12
C GLU A 81 5.54 3.83 -1.82
N ILE A 82 4.92 4.97 -2.15
CA ILE A 82 3.52 5.25 -1.86
C ILE A 82 2.76 5.38 -3.17
N TRP A 83 1.79 4.49 -3.37
CA TRP A 83 0.84 4.54 -4.47
C TRP A 83 -0.56 4.78 -3.91
N SER A 84 -1.38 5.60 -4.59
CA SER A 84 -2.79 5.78 -4.22
C SER A 84 -3.71 5.26 -5.32
N LEU A 85 -4.81 4.64 -4.90
CA LEU A 85 -5.87 4.14 -5.79
C LEU A 85 -7.18 4.84 -5.42
N GLU A 86 -7.72 5.61 -6.36
CA GLU A 86 -8.97 6.35 -6.20
C GLU A 86 -10.08 5.77 -7.07
N ARG A 87 -11.32 5.88 -6.58
CA ARG A 87 -12.54 5.66 -7.37
C ARG A 87 -13.15 7.03 -7.69
N PRO A 88 -12.79 7.66 -8.83
CA PRO A 88 -13.22 9.03 -9.13
C PRO A 88 -14.72 9.13 -9.41
N THR A 89 -15.33 8.05 -9.92
CA THR A 89 -16.76 7.94 -10.22
C THR A 89 -17.25 6.55 -9.84
N ASP A 90 -18.54 6.42 -9.56
CA ASP A 90 -19.13 5.09 -9.36
C ASP A 90 -18.95 4.21 -10.60
N GLY A 91 -18.75 2.92 -10.35
CA GLY A 91 -18.46 1.93 -11.39
C GLY A 91 -17.01 1.41 -11.37
N PRO A 92 -16.52 0.83 -12.49
CA PRO A 92 -15.27 0.07 -12.52
C PRO A 92 -14.02 0.93 -12.68
N ARG A 93 -14.15 2.20 -13.05
CA ARG A 93 -13.01 3.10 -13.30
C ARG A 93 -12.24 3.39 -12.01
N ARG A 94 -10.92 3.38 -12.10
CA ARG A 94 -10.00 3.74 -11.02
C ARG A 94 -8.91 4.67 -11.56
N SER A 95 -8.31 5.41 -10.65
CA SER A 95 -7.16 6.27 -10.90
C SER A 95 -6.03 5.85 -9.96
N ILE A 96 -4.87 5.50 -10.52
CA ILE A 96 -3.67 5.17 -9.74
C ILE A 96 -2.72 6.35 -9.85
N THR A 97 -2.25 6.86 -8.70
CA THR A 97 -1.20 7.87 -8.64
C THR A 97 0.10 7.22 -8.19
N ILE A 98 1.15 7.34 -8.99
CA ILE A 98 2.49 6.82 -8.74
C ILE A 98 3.48 7.96 -8.95
N ASN A 99 4.19 8.38 -7.90
CA ASN A 99 5.20 9.46 -7.99
C ASN A 99 4.68 10.77 -8.63
N GLY A 100 3.38 11.03 -8.52
CA GLY A 100 2.71 12.20 -9.12
C GLY A 100 2.08 11.94 -10.50
N ASP A 101 2.47 10.86 -11.17
CA ASP A 101 1.86 10.45 -12.43
C ASP A 101 0.54 9.73 -12.18
N VAL A 102 -0.50 10.14 -12.91
CA VAL A 102 -1.84 9.56 -12.80
C VAL A 102 -2.11 8.64 -13.99
N LYS A 103 -2.44 7.38 -13.69
CA LYS A 103 -2.87 6.37 -14.67
C LYS A 103 -4.33 6.01 -14.43
N THR A 104 -5.11 5.98 -15.50
CA THR A 104 -6.51 5.54 -15.43
C THR A 104 -6.58 4.06 -15.79
N CYS A 105 -7.34 3.30 -15.01
CA CYS A 105 -7.59 1.89 -15.26
C CYS A 105 -9.06 1.52 -14.98
N ARG A 106 -9.41 0.29 -15.29
CA ARG A 106 -10.70 -0.32 -14.94
C ARG A 106 -10.48 -1.63 -14.19
N ILE A 107 -11.44 -1.97 -13.34
CA ILE A 107 -11.56 -3.29 -12.74
C ILE A 107 -12.72 -3.99 -13.43
N GLU A 108 -12.42 -5.10 -14.09
CA GLU A 108 -13.37 -6.00 -14.72
C GLU A 108 -13.36 -7.34 -13.97
N ASP A 109 -14.19 -8.30 -14.37
CA ASP A 109 -14.34 -9.57 -13.65
C ASP A 109 -13.02 -10.37 -13.65
N GLU A 110 -12.21 -10.22 -14.70
CA GLU A 110 -10.89 -10.82 -14.87
C GLU A 110 -9.76 -10.02 -14.17
N GLY A 111 -10.09 -8.87 -13.59
CA GLY A 111 -9.16 -8.06 -12.79
C GLY A 111 -8.85 -6.68 -13.39
N PHE A 112 -7.59 -6.26 -13.25
CA PHE A 112 -7.12 -4.93 -13.66
C PHE A 112 -6.92 -4.85 -15.17
N VAL A 113 -7.43 -3.78 -15.78
CA VAL A 113 -7.27 -3.47 -17.21
C VAL A 113 -6.80 -2.03 -17.38
N ASP A 114 -5.68 -1.84 -18.07
CA ASP A 114 -5.20 -0.53 -18.51
C ASP A 114 -6.15 0.08 -19.56
N VAL A 115 -6.37 1.40 -19.49
CA VAL A 115 -7.29 2.13 -20.39
C VAL A 115 -6.52 3.01 -21.36
#